data_AF-A0A430Q4E1-F1
#
_entry.id   AF-A0A430Q4E1-F1
#
_cell.length_a   1.000
_cell.length_b   1.000
_cell.length_c   1.000
_cell.angle_alpha   90.00
_cell.angle_beta   90.00
_cell.angle_gamma   90.00
#
_symmetry.space_group_name_H-M   'P 1'
#
loop_
_entity.id
_entity.type
_entity.pdbx_description
1 polymer ?
#
loop_
_entity_poly.entity_id
_entity_poly.type
_entity_poly.pdbx_seq_one_letter_code
_entity_poly.pdbx_strand_id
1 'polypeptide(L)'
;LTFLIQQYFIPAKKFPQYYVQIYNESNVGEFPSLLYGTTINIINFLKHLIEEGEISSRNSSRLLEQCRNYTPEASIVNYYRTKTTMGFHSDDAEIDKEAPLVSISVGPTALFLLETSEAIKHEFDVPLHGSFNRAVDYDHVLPIYLCHGDVVIMAGKSRLARHAVPVIFFDDDTEVVSKGALRVSHDICEKILKQDHNDDACTHCQECLTYIRTTRINMNIRQVMPVHR
;
A
#
# COMPACT_ATOMS: atom_id res chain seq x y z
N LEU A 1 -11.02 -14.32 13.61
CA LEU A 1 -10.73 -13.80 12.26
C LEU A 1 -9.23 -13.61 12.18
N THR A 2 -8.55 -14.54 11.51
CA THR A 2 -7.09 -14.52 11.35
C THR A 2 -6.76 -13.51 10.25
N PHE A 3 -6.12 -12.40 10.61
CA PHE A 3 -5.45 -11.53 9.64
C PHE A 3 -4.32 -12.35 9.01
N LEU A 4 -4.51 -12.79 7.78
CA LEU A 4 -3.42 -13.31 6.96
C LEU A 4 -2.70 -12.09 6.37
N ILE A 5 -1.92 -11.40 7.21
CA ILE A 5 -0.82 -10.59 6.73
C ILE A 5 0.19 -11.62 6.24
N GLN A 6 0.25 -11.85 4.94
CA GLN A 6 1.35 -12.59 4.36
C GLN A 6 2.54 -11.62 4.28
N GLN A 7 3.11 -11.34 5.45
CA GLN A 7 4.51 -10.97 5.53
C GLN A 7 5.26 -12.14 4.86
N TYR A 8 6.11 -11.85 3.89
CA TYR A 8 7.08 -12.85 3.44
C TYR A 8 8.08 -13.07 4.59
N PHE A 9 7.65 -13.84 5.60
CA PHE A 9 8.43 -14.34 6.72
C PHE A 9 7.94 -15.78 6.98
N ILE A 10 8.85 -16.74 6.93
CA ILE A 10 8.64 -18.16 7.31
C ILE A 10 8.10 -18.18 8.76
N PRO A 11 7.07 -19.00 9.10
CA PRO A 11 6.28 -18.82 10.34
C PRO A 11 7.12 -19.03 11.60
N ALA A 12 7.19 -18.01 12.46
CA ALA A 12 7.68 -18.16 13.82
C ALA A 12 6.59 -18.77 14.73
N LYS A 13 6.96 -19.79 15.50
CA LYS A 13 6.09 -20.53 16.43
C LYS A 13 5.44 -19.60 17.47
N LYS A 14 4.14 -19.84 17.73
CA LYS A 14 3.32 -19.16 18.75
C LYS A 14 3.92 -19.31 20.16
N PHE A 15 4.32 -18.21 20.78
CA PHE A 15 4.29 -18.05 22.24
C PHE A 15 3.74 -16.66 22.62
N PRO A 16 3.04 -16.53 23.77
CA PRO A 16 2.32 -15.32 24.13
C PRO A 16 3.14 -14.47 25.10
N GLN A 17 3.95 -13.54 24.62
CA GLN A 17 4.46 -12.40 25.41
C GLN A 17 5.19 -11.42 24.48
N TYR A 18 4.66 -10.19 24.40
CA TYR A 18 5.25 -8.98 23.80
C TYR A 18 6.07 -9.18 22.51
N TYR A 19 5.38 -9.20 21.36
CA TYR A 19 6.04 -9.11 20.06
C TYR A 19 6.52 -7.68 19.82
N VAL A 20 7.83 -7.48 19.74
CA VAL A 20 8.39 -6.26 19.16
C VAL A 20 8.45 -6.50 17.65
N GLN A 21 7.71 -5.70 16.87
CA GLN A 21 7.72 -5.78 15.40
C GLN A 21 9.00 -5.12 14.87
N ILE A 22 10.11 -5.83 14.91
CA ILE A 22 11.40 -5.37 14.38
C ILE A 22 11.83 -6.32 13.27
N TYR A 23 12.37 -5.74 12.19
CA TYR A 23 13.05 -6.50 11.15
C TYR A 23 14.25 -7.27 11.73
N ASN A 24 14.46 -8.50 11.28
CA ASN A 24 15.52 -9.36 11.76
C ASN A 24 16.31 -9.93 10.57
N GLU A 25 17.62 -9.70 10.56
CA GLU A 25 18.55 -10.19 9.53
C GLU A 25 18.57 -11.72 9.40
N SER A 26 18.09 -12.45 10.42
CA SER A 26 18.04 -13.92 10.43
C SER A 26 16.86 -14.52 9.66
N ASN A 27 15.92 -13.71 9.17
CA ASN A 27 14.75 -14.19 8.42
C ASN A 27 14.53 -13.27 7.20
N VAL A 28 15.39 -13.44 6.19
CA VAL A 28 15.43 -12.62 4.98
C VAL A 28 15.28 -13.53 3.76
N GLY A 29 14.46 -13.11 2.80
CA GLY A 29 14.36 -13.72 1.47
C GLY A 29 14.86 -12.75 0.39
N GLU A 30 15.08 -13.24 -0.83
CA GLU A 30 15.40 -12.36 -1.95
C GLU A 30 14.22 -11.41 -2.25
N PHE A 31 14.53 -10.13 -2.40
CA PHE A 31 13.52 -9.14 -2.78
C PHE A 31 13.14 -9.35 -4.26
N PRO A 32 11.84 -9.46 -4.62
CA PRO A 32 11.44 -9.73 -6.00
C PRO A 32 11.93 -8.67 -6.99
N SER A 33 12.69 -9.07 -8.01
CA SER A 33 13.38 -8.16 -8.94
C SER A 33 12.43 -7.22 -9.71
N LEU A 34 11.26 -7.73 -10.13
CA LEU A 34 10.24 -6.90 -10.79
C LEU A 34 9.70 -5.83 -9.85
N LEU A 35 9.41 -6.19 -8.59
CA LEU A 35 8.93 -5.24 -7.59
C LEU A 35 10.03 -4.21 -7.28
N TYR A 36 11.29 -4.66 -7.15
CA TYR A 36 12.44 -3.79 -6.96
C TYR A 36 12.54 -2.74 -8.06
N GLY A 37 12.61 -3.17 -9.33
CA GLY A 37 12.72 -2.27 -10.47
C GLY A 37 11.54 -1.31 -10.58
N THR A 38 10.33 -1.79 -10.31
CA THR A 38 9.11 -0.97 -10.30
C THR A 38 9.17 0.11 -9.23
N THR A 39 9.54 -0.25 -7.99
CA THR A 39 9.65 0.71 -6.89
C THR A 39 10.76 1.74 -7.15
N ILE A 40 11.92 1.32 -7.68
CA ILE A 40 13.00 2.25 -8.05
C ILE A 40 12.52 3.26 -9.10
N ASN A 41 11.75 2.82 -10.11
CA ASN A 41 11.18 3.73 -11.10
C ASN A 41 10.19 4.73 -10.50
N ILE A 42 9.33 4.28 -9.58
CA ILE A 42 8.39 5.15 -8.85
C ILE A 42 9.16 6.21 -8.03
N ILE A 43 10.22 5.82 -7.33
CA ILE A 43 11.03 6.74 -6.54
C ILE A 43 11.81 7.71 -7.43
N ASN A 44 12.33 7.25 -8.56
CA ASN A 44 12.99 8.12 -9.53
C ASN A 44 12.01 9.15 -10.13
N PHE A 45 10.76 8.76 -10.36
CA PHE A 45 9.72 9.69 -10.78
C PHE A 45 9.43 10.74 -9.71
N LEU A 46 9.25 10.34 -8.45
CA LEU A 46 9.12 11.30 -7.33
C LEU A 46 10.31 12.26 -7.25
N LYS A 47 11.53 11.74 -7.37
CA LYS A 47 12.75 12.56 -7.39
C LYS A 47 12.69 13.62 -8.48
N HIS A 48 12.29 13.25 -9.70
CA HIS A 48 12.16 14.18 -10.81
C HIS A 48 11.12 15.28 -10.52
N LEU A 49 9.94 14.91 -9.99
CA LEU A 49 8.91 15.89 -9.62
C LEU A 49 9.38 16.90 -8.56
N ILE A 50 10.26 16.47 -7.64
CA ILE A 50 10.84 17.38 -6.65
C ILE A 50 11.93 18.27 -7.28
N GLU A 51 12.74 17.74 -8.19
CA GLU A 51 13.79 18.50 -8.91
C GLU A 51 13.20 19.58 -9.82
N GLU A 52 12.07 19.30 -10.48
CA GLU A 52 11.31 20.27 -11.29
C GLU A 52 10.46 21.23 -10.45
N GLY A 53 10.38 21.03 -9.14
CA GLY A 53 9.61 21.88 -8.23
C GLY A 53 8.09 21.70 -8.28
N GLU A 54 7.59 20.65 -8.96
CA GLU A 54 6.17 20.31 -9.00
C GLU A 54 5.65 19.86 -7.61
N ILE A 55 6.52 19.23 -6.82
CA ILE A 55 6.24 18.89 -5.43
C ILE A 55 7.12 19.75 -4.52
N SER A 56 6.47 20.65 -3.77
CA SER A 56 7.15 21.47 -2.77
C SER A 56 7.11 20.81 -1.39
N SER A 57 8.28 20.73 -0.75
CA SER A 57 8.43 20.32 0.64
C SER A 57 9.28 21.34 1.38
N ARG A 58 8.98 21.61 2.65
CA ARG A 58 9.82 22.48 3.50
C ARG A 58 11.27 21.97 3.59
N ASN A 59 11.51 20.69 3.29
CA ASN A 59 12.82 20.08 3.31
C ASN A 59 13.07 19.22 2.05
N SER A 60 12.84 19.81 0.86
CA SER A 60 13.04 19.12 -0.42
C SER A 60 14.45 18.55 -0.60
N SER A 61 15.49 19.21 -0.09
CA SER A 61 16.88 18.72 -0.19
C SER A 61 17.07 17.37 0.52
N ARG A 62 16.57 17.24 1.77
CA ARG A 62 16.63 15.98 2.52
C ARG A 62 15.81 14.90 1.84
N LEU A 63 14.60 15.22 1.36
CA LEU A 63 13.77 14.24 0.66
C LEU A 63 14.43 13.75 -0.65
N LEU A 64 15.09 14.65 -1.40
CA LEU A 64 15.85 14.28 -2.60
C LEU A 64 17.01 13.34 -2.27
N GLU A 65 17.74 13.59 -1.18
CA GLU A 65 18.81 12.71 -0.72
C GLU A 65 18.26 11.31 -0.37
N GLN A 66 17.14 11.24 0.35
CA GLN A 66 16.46 9.98 0.65
C GLN A 66 16.02 9.24 -0.62
N CYS A 67 15.51 9.94 -1.63
CA CYS A 67 15.12 9.31 -2.90
C CYS A 67 16.35 8.82 -3.69
N ARG A 68 17.48 9.53 -3.66
CA ARG A 68 18.71 9.15 -4.39
C ARG A 68 19.33 7.87 -3.85
N ASN A 69 19.26 7.67 -2.54
CA ASN A 69 19.87 6.53 -1.87
C ASN A 69 18.87 5.42 -1.53
N TYR A 70 17.62 5.53 -2.00
CA TYR A 70 16.56 4.61 -1.67
C TYR A 70 16.83 3.20 -2.20
N THR A 71 16.69 2.21 -1.33
CA THR A 71 16.76 0.78 -1.67
C THR A 71 15.55 0.05 -1.09
N PRO A 72 14.70 -0.57 -1.93
CA PRO A 72 13.67 -1.50 -1.48
C PRO A 72 14.30 -2.70 -0.74
N GLU A 73 13.98 -2.86 0.54
CA GLU A 73 14.54 -3.93 1.39
C GLU A 73 13.46 -4.85 1.95
N ALA A 74 12.25 -4.33 2.19
CA ALA A 74 11.12 -5.10 2.68
C ALA A 74 9.82 -4.76 1.98
N SER A 75 8.92 -5.74 1.87
CA SER A 75 7.57 -5.57 1.35
C SER A 75 6.57 -6.30 2.24
N ILE A 76 5.49 -5.61 2.62
CA ILE A 76 4.32 -6.21 3.28
C ILE A 76 3.19 -6.28 2.27
N VAL A 77 2.69 -7.48 2.01
CA VAL A 77 1.55 -7.69 1.12
C VAL A 77 0.30 -7.95 1.94
N ASN A 78 -0.66 -7.05 1.82
CA ASN A 78 -1.96 -7.12 2.48
C ASN A 78 -3.03 -7.59 1.49
N TYR A 79 -3.77 -8.63 1.86
CA TYR A 79 -4.90 -9.14 1.09
C TYR A 79 -6.20 -8.81 1.81
N TYR A 80 -6.99 -7.91 1.24
CA TYR A 80 -8.29 -7.52 1.78
C TYR A 80 -9.39 -8.28 1.05
N ARG A 81 -10.17 -9.05 1.80
CA ARG A 81 -11.39 -9.71 1.32
C ARG A 81 -12.61 -9.09 2.00
N THR A 82 -13.79 -9.62 1.72
CA THR A 82 -15.03 -9.17 2.35
C THR A 82 -14.87 -9.12 3.88
N LYS A 83 -15.16 -7.97 4.48
CA LYS A 83 -15.03 -7.67 5.93
C LYS A 83 -13.61 -7.49 6.47
N THR A 84 -12.57 -7.49 5.63
CA THR A 84 -11.21 -7.10 6.06
C THR A 84 -11.12 -5.59 6.13
N THR A 85 -10.66 -5.07 7.26
CA THR A 85 -10.39 -3.65 7.47
C THR A 85 -9.04 -3.48 8.16
N MET A 86 -8.48 -2.27 8.09
CA MET A 86 -7.26 -1.90 8.79
C MET A 86 -7.53 -0.59 9.54
N GLY A 87 -7.46 -0.62 10.86
CA GLY A 87 -7.63 0.56 11.70
C GLY A 87 -6.45 1.53 11.59
N PHE A 88 -6.58 2.69 12.23
CA PHE A 88 -5.52 3.69 12.26
C PHE A 88 -4.25 3.14 12.91
N HIS A 89 -3.14 3.21 12.17
CA HIS A 89 -1.80 2.82 12.61
C HIS A 89 -0.75 3.70 11.92
N SER A 90 0.49 3.65 12.41
CA SER A 90 1.65 4.24 11.76
C SER A 90 2.63 3.13 11.41
N ASP A 91 3.37 3.30 10.32
CA ASP A 91 4.42 2.39 9.89
C ASP A 91 5.78 2.85 10.44
N ASP A 92 6.14 2.41 11.64
CA ASP A 92 7.32 2.85 12.40
C ASP A 92 8.28 1.72 12.81
N ALA A 93 8.10 0.54 12.23
CA ALA A 93 8.91 -0.66 12.48
C ALA A 93 10.31 -0.59 11.84
N GLU A 94 10.51 0.24 10.82
CA GLU A 94 11.80 0.43 10.16
C GLU A 94 12.78 1.20 11.06
N ILE A 95 14.08 0.89 10.91
CA ILE A 95 15.13 1.70 11.55
C ILE A 95 15.23 3.04 10.82
N ASP A 96 15.21 3.00 9.48
CA ASP A 96 15.08 4.20 8.66
C ASP A 96 13.62 4.66 8.56
N LYS A 97 13.30 5.69 9.34
CA LYS A 97 11.97 6.32 9.37
C LYS A 97 11.85 7.51 8.42
N GLU A 98 12.88 7.79 7.64
CA GLU A 98 12.92 8.94 6.72
C GLU A 98 12.78 8.52 5.26
N ALA A 99 13.28 7.33 4.92
CA ALA A 99 13.13 6.76 3.60
C ALA A 99 11.63 6.65 3.21
N PRO A 100 11.25 7.01 1.96
CA PRO A 100 9.87 6.91 1.49
C PRO A 100 9.26 5.50 1.64
N LEU A 101 7.98 5.45 1.97
CA LEU A 101 7.17 4.23 1.89
C LEU A 101 6.33 4.28 0.61
N VAL A 102 6.40 3.22 -0.20
CA VAL A 102 5.63 3.10 -1.44
C VAL A 102 4.53 2.06 -1.24
N SER A 103 3.27 2.43 -1.48
CA SER A 103 2.12 1.54 -1.44
C SER A 103 1.51 1.41 -2.83
N ILE A 104 1.46 0.19 -3.37
CA ILE A 104 0.87 -0.11 -4.68
C ILE A 104 -0.45 -0.83 -4.48
N SER A 105 -1.51 -0.32 -5.13
CA SER A 105 -2.88 -0.82 -5.01
C SER A 105 -3.29 -1.65 -6.23
N VAL A 106 -3.79 -2.87 -6.02
CA VAL A 106 -4.30 -3.75 -7.08
C VAL A 106 -5.66 -4.31 -6.68
N GLY A 107 -6.62 -4.23 -7.61
CA GLY A 107 -7.97 -4.78 -7.43
C GLY A 107 -9.01 -3.72 -7.04
N PRO A 108 -10.07 -4.10 -6.32
CA PRO A 108 -11.19 -3.22 -5.98
C PRO A 108 -10.78 -1.95 -5.24
N THR A 109 -11.55 -0.88 -5.45
CA THR A 109 -11.32 0.44 -4.84
C THR A 109 -11.39 0.37 -3.32
N ALA A 110 -10.52 1.12 -2.64
CA ALA A 110 -10.53 1.27 -1.18
C ALA A 110 -10.73 2.72 -0.77
N LEU A 111 -11.38 2.92 0.37
CA LEU A 111 -11.28 4.18 1.10
C LEU A 111 -10.04 4.11 1.98
N PHE A 112 -9.06 4.97 1.71
CA PHE A 112 -7.88 5.20 2.54
C PHE A 112 -8.06 6.48 3.33
N LEU A 113 -7.79 6.44 4.62
CA LEU A 113 -7.85 7.62 5.49
C LEU A 113 -6.44 7.98 5.92
N LEU A 114 -6.04 9.23 5.71
CA LEU A 114 -4.76 9.78 6.14
C LEU A 114 -4.96 10.87 7.18
N GLU A 115 -4.32 10.75 8.34
CA GLU A 115 -4.31 11.80 9.34
C GLU A 115 -3.35 12.92 8.93
N THR A 116 -3.82 14.16 8.93
CA THR A 116 -3.06 15.36 8.55
C THR A 116 -2.71 16.21 9.75
N SER A 117 -1.53 16.83 9.72
CA SER A 117 -1.08 17.71 10.81
C SER A 117 -1.89 19.02 10.91
N GLU A 118 -2.56 19.40 9.83
CA GLU A 118 -3.40 20.59 9.76
C GLU A 118 -4.85 20.17 9.52
N ALA A 119 -5.79 20.93 10.09
CA ALA A 119 -7.21 20.69 9.90
C ALA A 119 -7.60 20.98 8.45
N ILE A 120 -8.40 20.09 7.87
CA ILE A 120 -8.94 20.12 6.53
C ILE A 120 -10.36 20.68 6.65
N LYS A 121 -10.67 21.69 5.85
CA LYS A 121 -12.04 22.16 5.70
C LYS A 121 -12.78 21.19 4.80
N HIS A 122 -13.83 20.55 5.30
CA HIS A 122 -14.63 19.68 4.45
C HIS A 122 -15.63 20.55 3.67
N GLU A 123 -15.68 20.40 2.35
CA GLU A 123 -16.60 21.16 1.48
C GLU A 123 -18.07 20.92 1.84
N PHE A 124 -18.34 19.80 2.55
CA PHE A 124 -19.63 19.40 3.09
C PHE A 124 -19.74 19.56 4.62
N ASP A 125 -18.99 20.48 5.24
CA ASP A 125 -19.21 20.94 6.62
C ASP A 125 -20.56 21.69 6.77
N VAL A 126 -21.64 21.05 6.33
CA VAL A 126 -23.01 21.40 6.68
C VAL A 126 -23.23 20.83 8.09
N PRO A 127 -23.81 21.58 9.04
CA PRO A 127 -24.15 21.04 10.35
C PRO A 127 -25.18 19.91 10.19
N LEU A 128 -24.71 18.66 10.07
CA LEU A 128 -25.53 17.47 10.06
C LEU A 128 -26.10 17.29 11.48
N HIS A 129 -27.26 17.92 11.72
CA HIS A 129 -28.08 17.85 12.92
C HIS A 129 -27.36 18.17 14.25
N GLY A 130 -27.84 19.19 14.98
CA GLY A 130 -27.34 19.65 16.28
C GLY A 130 -27.46 18.68 17.47
N SER A 131 -27.40 17.37 17.23
CA SER A 131 -27.48 16.32 18.25
C SER A 131 -26.25 15.41 18.31
N PHE A 132 -25.26 15.57 17.43
CA PHE A 132 -23.94 14.97 17.59
C PHE A 132 -23.02 15.98 18.29
N ASN A 133 -22.87 15.83 19.60
CA ASN A 133 -21.83 16.53 20.35
C ASN A 133 -20.47 16.24 19.69
N ARG A 134 -19.77 17.32 19.33
CA ARG A 134 -18.42 17.38 18.75
C ARG A 134 -17.39 16.68 19.64
N ALA A 135 -17.32 15.35 19.59
CA ALA A 135 -16.40 14.57 20.41
C ALA A 135 -15.31 13.84 19.62
N VAL A 136 -15.20 14.05 18.29
CA VAL A 136 -14.15 13.41 17.48
C VAL A 136 -13.62 14.40 16.43
N ASP A 137 -12.32 14.70 16.51
CA ASP A 137 -11.52 15.53 15.56
C ASP A 137 -11.42 14.83 14.19
N TYR A 138 -12.49 14.89 13.39
CA TYR A 138 -12.46 14.41 12.00
C TYR A 138 -11.97 15.47 11.00
N ASP A 139 -11.74 16.69 11.44
CA ASP A 139 -11.14 17.76 10.64
C ASP A 139 -9.68 17.44 10.28
N HIS A 140 -9.02 16.53 10.98
CA HIS A 140 -7.66 16.09 10.67
C HIS A 140 -7.57 14.82 9.80
N VAL A 141 -8.66 14.37 9.16
CA VAL A 141 -8.65 13.15 8.35
C VAL A 141 -8.96 13.45 6.89
N LEU A 142 -8.00 13.11 6.01
CA LEU A 142 -8.15 13.18 4.56
C LEU A 142 -8.63 11.82 4.02
N PRO A 143 -9.87 11.72 3.52
CA PRO A 143 -10.33 10.54 2.78
C PRO A 143 -9.80 10.56 1.34
N ILE A 144 -9.23 9.44 0.90
CA ILE A 144 -8.68 9.24 -0.44
C ILE A 144 -9.22 7.92 -0.99
N TYR A 145 -9.81 7.94 -2.18
CA TYR A 145 -10.12 6.72 -2.92
C TYR A 145 -8.84 6.20 -3.57
N LEU A 146 -8.50 4.94 -3.31
CA LEU A 146 -7.39 4.25 -3.97
C LEU A 146 -7.95 3.18 -4.91
N CYS A 147 -7.84 3.44 -6.21
CA CYS A 147 -8.29 2.59 -7.30
C CYS A 147 -7.24 1.54 -7.68
N HIS A 148 -7.60 0.68 -8.65
CA HIS A 148 -6.67 -0.26 -9.26
C HIS A 148 -5.53 0.47 -9.97
N GLY A 149 -4.29 0.16 -9.59
CA GLY A 149 -3.08 0.76 -10.19
C GLY A 149 -2.58 2.00 -9.45
N ASP A 150 -3.34 2.55 -8.50
CA ASP A 150 -2.91 3.73 -7.76
C ASP A 150 -1.70 3.44 -6.88
N VAL A 151 -0.79 4.42 -6.82
CA VAL A 151 0.41 4.38 -5.99
C VAL A 151 0.38 5.54 -5.01
N VAL A 152 0.54 5.23 -3.73
CA VAL A 152 0.73 6.22 -2.67
C VAL A 152 2.21 6.20 -2.26
N ILE A 153 2.84 7.37 -2.20
CA ILE A 153 4.17 7.52 -1.61
C ILE A 153 4.04 8.37 -0.34
N MET A 154 4.34 7.77 0.81
CA MET A 154 4.38 8.46 2.10
C MET A 154 5.83 8.81 2.41
N ALA A 155 6.17 10.10 2.39
CA ALA A 155 7.53 10.58 2.52
C ALA A 155 7.60 11.92 3.29
N GLY A 156 8.77 12.24 3.84
CA GLY A 156 8.92 13.44 4.65
C GLY A 156 7.95 13.44 5.83
N LYS A 157 7.16 14.52 5.99
CA LYS A 157 6.20 14.64 7.11
C LYS A 157 5.11 13.58 7.10
N SER A 158 4.70 13.09 5.92
CA SER A 158 3.64 12.07 5.84
C SER A 158 4.16 10.65 6.10
N ARG A 159 5.49 10.43 6.14
CA ARG A 159 6.09 9.09 6.29
C ARG A 159 5.62 8.34 7.55
N LEU A 160 5.30 9.06 8.62
CA LEU A 160 4.83 8.51 9.89
C LEU A 160 3.37 8.88 10.21
N ALA A 161 2.65 9.46 9.25
CA ALA A 161 1.25 9.84 9.43
C ALA A 161 0.39 8.59 9.71
N ARG A 162 -0.53 8.71 10.65
CA ARG A 162 -1.46 7.62 10.95
C ARG A 162 -2.42 7.46 9.79
N HIS A 163 -2.72 6.21 9.44
CA HIS A 163 -3.60 5.92 8.32
C HIS A 163 -4.39 4.64 8.52
N ALA A 164 -5.50 4.53 7.80
CA ALA A 164 -6.44 3.42 7.90
C ALA A 164 -7.03 3.03 6.53
N VAL A 165 -7.51 1.80 6.43
CA VAL A 165 -8.31 1.30 5.31
C VAL A 165 -9.61 0.73 5.88
N PRO A 166 -10.63 1.57 6.15
CA PRO A 166 -11.86 1.14 6.79
C PRO A 166 -12.78 0.33 5.85
N VAL A 167 -12.74 0.56 4.53
CA VAL A 167 -13.72 -0.01 3.59
C VAL A 167 -13.07 -0.33 2.25
N ILE A 168 -13.45 -1.47 1.68
CA ILE A 168 -13.19 -1.88 0.29
C ILE A 168 -14.52 -1.98 -0.45
N PHE A 169 -14.61 -1.40 -1.65
CA PHE A 169 -15.80 -1.38 -2.49
C PHE A 169 -15.74 -2.52 -3.52
N PHE A 170 -16.17 -3.72 -3.12
CA PHE A 170 -16.14 -4.91 -3.99
C PHE A 170 -17.16 -4.88 -5.13
N ASP A 171 -18.19 -4.05 -5.03
CA ASP A 171 -19.21 -3.89 -6.08
C ASP A 171 -18.74 -2.93 -7.20
N ASP A 172 -17.59 -2.27 -7.02
CA ASP A 172 -16.96 -1.38 -8.00
C ASP A 172 -16.16 -2.19 -9.03
N ASP A 173 -16.86 -2.93 -9.89
CA ASP A 173 -16.26 -3.69 -11.02
C ASP A 173 -15.99 -2.76 -12.21
N THR A 174 -14.98 -1.90 -12.06
CA THR A 174 -14.55 -1.03 -13.17
C THR A 174 -13.92 -1.85 -14.29
N GLU A 175 -14.13 -1.41 -15.54
CA GLU A 175 -13.52 -2.03 -16.73
C GLU A 175 -11.99 -2.15 -16.61
N VAL A 176 -11.35 -1.20 -15.92
CA VAL A 176 -9.91 -1.19 -15.64
C VAL A 176 -9.52 -2.37 -14.75
N VAL A 177 -10.25 -2.62 -13.66
CA VAL A 177 -10.01 -3.77 -12.78
C VAL A 177 -10.19 -5.07 -13.57
N SER A 178 -11.26 -5.21 -14.34
CA SER A 178 -11.56 -6.44 -15.08
C SER A 178 -10.49 -6.72 -16.15
N LYS A 179 -10.08 -5.72 -16.94
CA LYS A 179 -9.01 -5.87 -17.95
C LYS A 179 -7.65 -6.17 -17.33
N GLY A 180 -7.30 -5.46 -16.25
CA GLY A 180 -6.06 -5.70 -15.51
C GLY A 180 -6.02 -7.11 -14.93
N ALA A 181 -7.12 -7.53 -14.31
CA ALA A 181 -7.27 -8.88 -13.78
C ALA A 181 -7.16 -9.95 -14.87
N LEU A 182 -7.80 -9.76 -16.02
CA LEU A 182 -7.73 -10.72 -17.13
C LEU A 182 -6.28 -10.89 -17.63
N ARG A 183 -5.57 -9.78 -17.83
CA ARG A 183 -4.17 -9.81 -18.27
C ARG A 183 -3.27 -10.55 -17.27
N VAL A 184 -3.41 -10.24 -15.97
CA VAL A 184 -2.65 -10.92 -14.92
C VAL A 184 -2.99 -12.41 -14.86
N SER A 185 -4.27 -12.77 -15.01
CA SER A 185 -4.71 -14.15 -15.06
C SER A 185 -4.09 -14.94 -16.21
N HIS A 186 -3.98 -14.33 -17.40
CA HIS A 186 -3.31 -14.95 -18.55
C HIS A 186 -1.81 -15.12 -18.29
N ASP A 187 -1.14 -14.07 -17.80
CA ASP A 187 0.28 -14.12 -17.46
C ASP A 187 0.59 -15.21 -16.41
N ILE A 188 -0.24 -15.35 -15.37
CA ILE A 188 -0.10 -16.40 -14.34
C ILE A 188 -0.30 -17.79 -14.96
N CYS A 189 -1.32 -17.97 -15.78
CA CYS A 189 -1.63 -19.25 -16.41
C CYS A 189 -0.49 -19.72 -17.31
N GLU A 190 -0.01 -18.83 -18.18
CA GLU A 190 1.09 -19.12 -19.11
C GLU A 190 2.41 -19.34 -18.37
N LYS A 191 2.82 -18.41 -17.50
CA LYS A 191 4.18 -18.39 -16.94
C LYS A 191 4.35 -19.26 -15.70
N ILE A 192 3.33 -19.36 -14.87
CA ILE A 192 3.40 -20.08 -13.58
C ILE A 192 2.79 -21.46 -13.72
N LEU A 193 1.56 -21.55 -14.22
CA LEU A 193 0.85 -22.83 -14.34
C LEU A 193 1.26 -23.63 -15.57
N LYS A 194 1.94 -22.99 -16.54
CA LYS A 194 2.41 -23.58 -17.80
C LYS A 194 1.29 -24.28 -18.55
N GLN A 195 0.09 -23.71 -18.52
CA GLN A 195 -1.06 -24.21 -19.28
C GLN A 195 -1.32 -23.34 -20.50
N ASP A 196 -1.70 -23.99 -21.60
CA ASP A 196 -2.19 -23.31 -22.78
C ASP A 196 -3.60 -22.80 -22.49
N HIS A 197 -3.81 -21.49 -22.63
CA HIS A 197 -5.09 -20.85 -22.36
C HIS A 197 -5.68 -20.34 -23.67
N ASN A 198 -6.77 -20.96 -24.13
CA ASN A 198 -7.62 -20.34 -25.14
C ASN A 198 -8.43 -19.21 -24.47
N ASP A 199 -8.43 -18.03 -25.10
CA ASP A 199 -8.73 -16.71 -24.52
C ASP A 199 -10.07 -16.55 -23.77
N ASP A 200 -10.98 -17.52 -23.77
CA ASP A 200 -12.30 -17.39 -23.11
C ASP A 200 -12.74 -18.59 -22.25
N ALA A 201 -12.02 -19.72 -22.24
CA ALA A 201 -12.48 -20.97 -21.60
C ALA A 201 -11.53 -21.55 -20.53
N CYS A 202 -10.40 -20.90 -20.27
CA CYS A 202 -9.43 -21.42 -19.31
C CYS A 202 -9.93 -21.28 -17.86
N THR A 203 -10.19 -22.39 -17.19
CA THR A 203 -10.65 -22.42 -15.79
C THR A 203 -9.71 -21.68 -14.84
N HIS A 204 -8.38 -21.84 -14.99
CA HIS A 204 -7.41 -21.15 -14.14
C HIS A 204 -7.47 -19.63 -14.30
N CYS A 205 -7.62 -19.15 -15.54
CA CYS A 205 -7.76 -17.73 -15.79
C CYS A 205 -9.05 -17.17 -15.17
N GLN A 206 -10.14 -17.93 -15.21
CA GLN A 206 -11.41 -17.56 -14.57
C GLN A 206 -11.32 -17.55 -13.03
N GLU A 207 -10.61 -18.52 -12.43
CA GLU A 207 -10.37 -18.54 -10.99
C GLU A 207 -9.48 -17.37 -10.55
N CYS A 208 -8.38 -17.10 -11.26
CA CYS A 208 -7.52 -15.94 -11.00
C CYS A 208 -8.28 -14.62 -11.18
N LEU A 209 -9.10 -14.52 -12.23
CA LEU A 209 -9.93 -13.34 -12.48
C LEU A 209 -10.91 -13.12 -11.33
N THR A 210 -11.61 -14.16 -10.89
CA THR A 210 -12.52 -14.12 -9.75
C THR A 210 -11.80 -13.69 -8.49
N TYR A 211 -10.59 -14.21 -8.25
CA TYR A 211 -9.78 -13.84 -7.09
C TYR A 211 -9.44 -12.34 -7.09
N ILE A 212 -8.92 -11.82 -8.19
CA ILE A 212 -8.49 -10.41 -8.30
C ILE A 212 -9.70 -9.48 -8.19
N ARG A 213 -10.87 -9.87 -8.70
CA ARG A 213 -12.11 -9.08 -8.57
C ARG A 213 -12.67 -9.08 -7.14
N THR A 214 -12.39 -10.10 -6.34
CA THR A 214 -12.94 -10.25 -4.98
C THR A 214 -11.91 -10.04 -3.88
N THR A 215 -10.66 -9.71 -4.24
CA THR A 215 -9.57 -9.47 -3.31
C THR A 215 -8.81 -8.22 -3.73
N ARG A 216 -8.71 -7.26 -2.82
CA ARG A 216 -7.77 -6.14 -2.99
C ARG A 216 -6.40 -6.53 -2.43
N ILE A 217 -5.35 -6.18 -3.15
CA ILE A 217 -3.96 -6.39 -2.76
C ILE A 217 -3.30 -5.02 -2.60
N ASN A 218 -2.69 -4.78 -1.44
CA ASN A 218 -1.76 -3.66 -1.25
C ASN A 218 -0.36 -4.21 -1.01
N MET A 219 0.61 -3.68 -1.74
CA MET A 219 2.04 -3.98 -1.54
C MET A 219 2.70 -2.73 -0.96
N ASN A 220 3.17 -2.81 0.28
CA ASN A 220 3.86 -1.72 0.98
C ASN A 220 5.36 -1.99 0.99
N ILE A 221 6.12 -1.26 0.18
CA ILE A 221 7.55 -1.39 -0.03
C ILE A 221 8.32 -0.33 0.76
N ARG A 222 9.38 -0.76 1.43
CA ARG A 222 10.09 0.02 2.44
C ARG A 222 11.60 -0.23 2.37
N GLN A 223 12.37 0.81 2.69
CA GLN A 223 13.77 0.67 3.13
C GLN A 223 13.74 0.50 4.65
N VAL A 224 14.49 -0.48 5.15
CA VAL A 224 14.52 -0.85 6.56
C VAL A 224 15.71 -0.18 7.26
N MET A 225 16.87 -0.17 6.60
CA MET A 225 18.14 0.28 7.16
C MET A 225 18.54 1.66 6.61
N PRO A 226 19.14 2.54 7.43
CA PRO A 226 19.73 3.77 6.93
C PRO A 226 20.88 3.52 5.97
N VAL A 227 21.05 4.43 5.01
CA VAL A 227 22.08 4.40 3.97
C VAL A 227 23.51 4.42 4.55
N HIS A 228 23.71 5.20 5.63
CA HIS A 228 24.97 5.29 6.35
C HIS A 228 24.87 4.52 7.67
N ARG A 229 25.60 3.41 7.76
CA ARG A 229 25.78 2.62 8.98
C ARG A 229 26.90 3.18 9.84
#